data_AF-A0A149RY22-F1
#
_entry.id   AF-A0A149RY22-F1
#
_cell.length_a   1.000
_cell.length_b   1.000
_cell.length_c   1.000
_cell.angle_alpha   90.00
_cell.angle_beta   90.00
_cell.angle_gamma   90.00
#
_symmetry.space_group_name_H-M   'P 1'
#
loop_
_entity.id
_entity.type
_entity.pdbx_description
1 polymer ?
#
loop_
_entity_poly.entity_id
_entity_poly.type
_entity_poly.pdbx_seq_one_letter_code
_entity_poly.pdbx_strand_id
1 'polypeptide(L)'
;MKSRQSKKSAALHKAAQLALFPLTARLRRIRPELNEWRFYAMSVQPDLFGGAALVRQWGRIGTTGSQCLDLYPDEGTAINALSKMVRYRQKRGYTLAVGQD
;
A
#
# COMPACT_ATOMS: atom_id res chain seq x y z
N MET A 1 -27.59 29.57 7.31
CA MET A 1 -26.16 29.50 7.69
C MET A 1 -25.97 28.36 8.68
N LYS A 2 -25.65 27.13 8.24
CA LYS A 2 -25.33 26.00 9.13
C LYS A 2 -24.21 25.16 8.53
N SER A 3 -23.31 24.69 9.40
CA SER A 3 -22.47 23.51 9.21
C SER A 3 -21.19 23.65 8.35
N ARG A 4 -20.20 24.41 8.86
CA ARG A 4 -18.78 24.28 8.45
C ARG A 4 -18.00 23.29 9.34
N GLN A 5 -18.55 22.94 10.51
CA GLN A 5 -17.90 22.07 11.52
C GLN A 5 -17.99 20.56 11.21
N SER A 6 -19.06 20.09 10.54
CA SER A 6 -19.30 18.65 10.34
C SER A 6 -18.29 17.96 9.39
N LYS A 7 -17.93 18.58 8.26
CA LYS A 7 -16.97 18.00 7.31
C LYS A 7 -15.55 17.90 7.88
N LYS A 8 -15.15 18.84 8.75
CA LYS A 8 -13.81 18.88 9.35
C LYS A 8 -13.57 17.71 10.31
N SER A 9 -14.60 17.29 11.05
CA SER A 9 -14.54 16.12 11.94
C SER A 9 -14.39 14.81 11.16
N ALA A 10 -15.09 14.65 10.04
CA ALA A 10 -14.99 13.47 9.18
C ALA A 10 -13.62 13.37 8.50
N ALA A 11 -13.07 14.50 8.02
CA ALA A 11 -11.73 14.53 7.43
C ALA A 11 -10.63 14.21 8.46
N LEU A 12 -10.79 14.68 9.70
CA LEU A 12 -9.86 14.35 10.80
C LEU A 12 -9.96 12.87 11.19
N HIS A 13 -11.16 12.30 11.24
CA HIS A 13 -11.33 10.85 11.46
C HIS A 13 -10.72 10.03 10.34
N LYS A 14 -10.93 10.44 9.07
CA LYS A 14 -10.30 9.78 7.94
C LYS A 14 -8.78 9.90 8.02
N ALA A 15 -8.22 11.08 8.32
CA ALA A 15 -6.78 11.27 8.51
C ALA A 15 -6.20 10.42 9.65
N ALA A 16 -6.91 10.30 10.77
CA ALA A 16 -6.50 9.43 11.88
C ALA A 16 -6.60 7.94 11.52
N GLN A 17 -7.65 7.54 10.79
CA GLN A 17 -7.81 6.18 10.27
C GLN A 17 -6.68 5.83 9.28
N LEU A 18 -6.29 6.77 8.41
CA LEU A 18 -5.15 6.65 7.50
C LEU A 18 -3.80 6.50 8.22
N ALA A 19 -3.65 7.10 9.41
CA ALA A 19 -2.45 6.95 10.23
C ALA A 19 -2.38 5.58 10.93
N LEU A 20 -3.52 4.94 11.20
CA LEU A 20 -3.61 3.63 11.87
C LEU A 20 -3.56 2.47 10.87
N PHE A 21 -4.04 2.67 9.65
CA PHE A 21 -4.02 1.66 8.59
C PHE A 21 -3.07 2.09 7.48
N PRO A 22 -1.91 1.42 7.32
CA PRO A 22 -0.95 1.82 6.31
C PRO A 22 -1.56 1.66 4.91
N LEU A 23 -1.78 2.79 4.23
CA LEU A 23 -2.17 2.79 2.82
C LEU A 23 -1.03 2.36 1.89
N THR A 24 0.21 2.35 2.39
CA THR A 24 1.39 2.02 1.61
C THR A 24 2.25 1.02 2.35
N ALA A 25 2.89 0.11 1.61
CA ALA A 25 3.91 -0.77 2.15
C ALA A 25 5.02 -0.99 1.12
N ARG A 26 6.27 -0.90 1.57
CA ARG A 26 7.44 -1.27 0.79
C ARG A 26 8.14 -2.44 1.47
N LEU A 27 8.50 -3.43 0.67
CA LEU A 27 9.12 -4.66 1.11
C LEU A 27 10.37 -4.90 0.27
N ARG A 28 11.38 -5.54 0.86
CA ARG A 28 12.59 -5.96 0.17
C ARG A 28 12.93 -7.40 0.47
N ARG A 29 13.60 -8.06 -0.46
CA ARG A 29 14.20 -9.37 -0.27
C ARG A 29 15.60 -9.33 -0.86
N ILE A 30 16.59 -9.40 0.02
CA ILE A 30 18.01 -9.33 -0.34
C ILE A 30 18.66 -10.62 0.15
N ARG A 31 19.18 -11.40 -0.80
CA ARG A 31 19.92 -12.65 -0.59
C ARG A 31 21.16 -12.62 -1.49
N PRO A 32 22.27 -12.01 -1.02
CA PRO A 32 23.47 -11.81 -1.84
C PRO A 32 24.04 -13.12 -2.38
N GLU A 33 23.97 -14.19 -1.60
CA GLU A 33 24.40 -15.54 -1.94
C GLU A 33 23.65 -16.16 -3.13
N LEU A 34 22.48 -15.61 -3.47
CA LEU A 34 21.66 -16.02 -4.61
C LEU A 34 21.54 -14.92 -5.67
N ASN A 35 22.33 -13.84 -5.59
CA ASN A 35 22.21 -12.64 -6.43
C ASN A 35 20.78 -12.07 -6.48
N GLU A 36 20.03 -12.20 -5.38
CA GLU A 36 18.64 -11.72 -5.31
C GLU A 36 18.58 -10.37 -4.60
N TRP A 37 18.13 -9.36 -5.34
CA TRP A 37 17.94 -8.00 -4.86
C TRP A 37 16.59 -7.51 -5.34
N ARG A 38 15.50 -7.83 -4.63
CA ARG A 38 14.13 -7.57 -5.08
C ARG A 38 13.39 -6.61 -4.18
N PHE A 39 12.51 -5.81 -4.78
CA PHE A 39 11.55 -4.96 -4.09
C PHE A 39 10.11 -5.37 -4.40
N TYR A 40 9.21 -5.00 -3.49
CA TYR A 40 7.77 -5.05 -3.67
C TYR A 40 7.16 -3.81 -3.02
N ALA A 41 6.59 -2.92 -3.82
CA ALA A 41 5.92 -1.70 -3.36
C ALA A 41 4.41 -1.83 -3.59
N MET A 42 3.63 -1.32 -2.64
CA MET A 42 2.17 -1.36 -2.67
C MET A 42 1.59 -0.05 -2.17
N SER A 43 0.54 0.43 -2.82
CA SER A 43 -0.24 1.59 -2.37
C SER A 43 -1.72 1.41 -2.67
N VAL A 44 -2.57 1.73 -1.70
CA VAL A 44 -4.01 1.92 -1.91
C VAL A 44 -4.26 3.34 -2.39
N GLN A 45 -4.99 3.49 -3.48
CA GLN A 45 -5.37 4.79 -4.06
C GLN A 45 -6.89 4.80 -4.30
N PRO A 46 -7.57 5.95 -4.09
CA PRO A 46 -8.96 6.08 -4.50
C PRO A 46 -9.08 6.00 -6.03
N ASP A 47 -10.18 5.45 -6.52
CA ASP A 47 -10.50 5.51 -7.95
C ASP A 47 -11.50 6.64 -8.28
N LEU A 48 -11.77 6.84 -9.57
CA LEU A 48 -12.65 7.91 -10.07
C LEU A 48 -14.15 7.64 -9.83
N PHE A 49 -14.53 6.43 -9.45
CA PHE A 49 -15.92 5.96 -9.36
C PHE A 49 -16.35 5.66 -7.92
N GLY A 50 -15.55 6.08 -6.93
CA GLY A 50 -15.86 5.92 -5.52
C GLY A 50 -15.39 4.59 -4.91
N GLY A 51 -14.67 3.76 -5.67
CA GLY A 51 -13.95 2.59 -5.17
C GLY A 51 -12.49 2.90 -4.84
N ALA A 52 -11.66 1.85 -4.81
CA ALA A 52 -10.24 1.97 -4.55
C ALA A 52 -9.42 0.95 -5.36
N ALA A 53 -8.16 1.28 -5.63
CA ALA A 53 -7.21 0.45 -6.32
C ALA A 53 -6.03 0.10 -5.41
N LEU A 54 -5.64 -1.18 -5.37
CA LEU A 54 -4.33 -1.60 -4.87
C LEU A 54 -3.33 -1.60 -6.03
N VAL A 55 -2.45 -0.61 -6.05
CA VAL A 55 -1.32 -0.57 -6.99
C VAL A 55 -0.18 -1.38 -6.40
N ARG A 56 0.35 -2.33 -7.18
CA ARG A 56 1.46 -3.21 -6.81
C ARG A 56 2.58 -3.06 -7.82
N GLN A 57 3.79 -2.81 -7.36
CA GLN A 57 5.00 -2.73 -8.18
C GLN A 57 6.05 -3.68 -7.63
N TRP A 58 6.77 -4.39 -8.50
CA TRP A 58 7.81 -5.33 -8.07
C TRP A 58 8.90 -5.44 -9.11
N GLY A 59 10.11 -5.79 -8.67
CA GLY A 59 11.23 -5.92 -9.58
C GLY A 59 12.54 -6.12 -8.85
N ARG A 60 13.63 -5.96 -9.59
CA ARG A 60 14.97 -5.89 -9.02
C ARG A 60 15.18 -4.49 -8.44
N ILE A 61 15.85 -4.37 -7.31
CA ILE A 61 16.21 -3.07 -6.73
C ILE A 61 17.08 -2.31 -7.74
N GLY A 62 16.80 -1.01 -7.91
CA GLY A 62 17.46 -0.17 -8.92
C GLY A 62 16.83 -0.20 -10.32
N THR A 63 15.68 -0.86 -10.50
CA THR A 63 14.92 -0.83 -11.76
C THR A 63 13.47 -0.41 -11.56
N THR A 64 12.80 -0.02 -12.64
CA THR A 64 11.36 0.30 -12.62
C THR A 64 10.49 -0.92 -12.31
N GLY A 65 10.95 -2.12 -12.63
CA GLY A 65 10.18 -3.35 -12.42
C GLY A 65 8.89 -3.43 -13.24
N SER A 66 7.92 -4.18 -12.73
CA SER A 66 6.58 -4.35 -13.30
C SER A 66 5.52 -3.83 -12.34
N GLN A 67 4.38 -3.41 -12.88
CA GLN A 67 3.25 -2.90 -12.12
C GLN A 67 1.97 -3.67 -12.46
N CYS A 68 1.08 -3.82 -11.46
CA CYS A 68 -0.29 -4.28 -11.62
C CYS A 68 -1.22 -3.50 -10.69
N LEU A 69 -2.47 -3.40 -11.09
CA LEU A 69 -3.51 -2.68 -10.36
C LEU A 69 -4.70 -3.63 -10.17
N ASP A 70 -5.13 -3.79 -8.91
CA ASP A 70 -6.32 -4.56 -8.56
C ASP A 70 -7.40 -3.59 -8.03
N LEU A 71 -8.60 -3.64 -8.62
CA LEU A 71 -9.73 -2.78 -8.23
C LEU A 71 -10.56 -3.41 -7.11
N TYR A 72 -11.08 -2.56 -6.23
CA TYR A 72 -11.89 -2.91 -5.07
C TYR A 72 -13.07 -1.94 -4.92
N PRO A 73 -14.21 -2.40 -4.36
CA PRO A 73 -15.39 -1.57 -4.21
C PRO A 73 -15.23 -0.42 -3.20
N ASP A 74 -14.25 -0.50 -2.29
CA ASP A 74 -13.99 0.53 -1.28
C ASP A 74 -12.54 0.50 -0.76
N GLU A 75 -12.14 1.58 -0.10
CA GLU A 75 -10.79 1.74 0.48
C GLU A 75 -10.48 0.67 1.54
N GLY A 76 -11.46 0.26 2.35
CA GLY A 76 -11.29 -0.74 3.40
C GLY A 76 -11.01 -2.13 2.83
N THR A 77 -11.70 -2.54 1.77
CA THR A 77 -11.42 -3.80 1.08
C THR A 77 -10.03 -3.80 0.42
N ALA A 78 -9.59 -2.67 -0.16
CA ALA A 78 -8.24 -2.51 -0.67
C ALA A 78 -7.15 -2.56 0.43
N ILE A 79 -7.37 -1.93 1.59
CA ILE A 79 -6.47 -2.00 2.76
C ILE A 79 -6.34 -3.44 3.27
N ASN A 80 -7.45 -4.17 3.33
CA ASN A 80 -7.45 -5.59 3.70
C ASN A 80 -6.63 -6.43 2.71
N ALA A 81 -6.74 -6.15 1.41
CA ALA A 81 -5.94 -6.81 0.38
C ALA A 81 -4.45 -6.48 0.51
N LEU A 82 -4.08 -5.22 0.76
CA LEU A 82 -2.71 -4.81 1.05
C LEU A 82 -2.15 -5.60 2.23
N SER A 83 -2.89 -5.64 3.34
CA SER A 83 -2.48 -6.35 4.56
C SER A 83 -2.26 -7.85 4.32
N LYS A 84 -3.14 -8.49 3.54
CA LYS A 84 -2.99 -9.90 3.13
C LYS A 84 -1.75 -10.10 2.27
N MET A 85 -1.49 -9.20 1.31
CA MET A 85 -0.32 -9.28 0.43
C MET A 85 0.99 -9.08 1.21
N VAL A 86 1.04 -8.13 2.15
CA VAL A 86 2.20 -7.95 3.04
C VAL A 86 2.54 -9.25 3.77
N ARG A 87 1.55 -9.86 4.45
CA ARG A 87 1.74 -11.12 5.18
C ARG A 87 2.16 -12.26 4.25
N TYR A 88 1.56 -12.34 3.06
CA TYR A 88 1.92 -13.33 2.05
C TYR A 88 3.39 -13.19 1.60
N ARG A 89 3.85 -11.97 1.33
CA ARG A 89 5.23 -11.70 0.91
C ARG A 89 6.22 -11.91 2.04
N GLN A 90 5.86 -11.57 3.28
CA GLN A 90 6.66 -11.86 4.47
C GLN A 90 6.95 -13.36 4.62
N LYS A 91 5.93 -14.21 4.44
CA LYS A 91 6.11 -15.68 4.40
C LYS A 91 7.05 -16.17 3.30
N ARG A 92 7.31 -15.36 2.27
CA ARG A 92 8.25 -15.63 1.17
C ARG A 92 9.64 -15.02 1.41
N GLY A 93 9.91 -14.51 2.61
CA GLY A 93 11.20 -13.94 2.99
C GLY A 93 11.40 -12.48 2.58
N TYR A 94 10.32 -11.76 2.27
CA TYR A 94 10.38 -10.30 2.17
C TYR A 94 10.29 -9.67 3.57
N THR A 95 11.04 -8.60 3.81
CA THR A 95 10.98 -7.81 5.05
C THR A 95 10.46 -6.42 4.75
N LEU A 96 9.80 -5.79 5.74
CA LEU A 96 9.37 -4.40 5.62
C LEU A 96 10.59 -3.51 5.46
N ALA A 97 10.56 -2.62 4.46
CA ALA A 97 11.54 -1.58 4.28
C ALA A 97 11.08 -0.32 5.03
N VAL A 98 11.98 0.28 5.81
CA VAL A 98 11.74 1.53 6.53
C VAL A 98 12.51 2.62 5.80
N GLY A 99 11.81 3.59 5.19
CA GLY A 99 12.41 4.69 4.41
C GLY A 99 12.33 4.50 2.88
N GLN A 100 12.34 5.61 2.15
CA GLN A 100 12.47 5.64 0.69
C GLN A 100 13.96 5.56 0.33
N ASP A 101 14.32 4.64 -0.57
CA ASP A 101 15.61 4.66 -1.26
C ASP A 101 15.54 5.65 -2.44
#